data_AF-A0A9D4YQX4-F1
#
_entry.id   AF-A0A9D4YQX4-F1
#
_cell.length_a   1.000
_cell.length_b   1.000
_cell.length_c   1.000
_cell.angle_alpha   90.00
_cell.angle_beta   90.00
_cell.angle_gamma   90.00
#
_symmetry.space_group_name_H-M   'P 1'
#
loop_
_entity.id
_entity.type
_entity.pdbx_description
1 polymer ?
#
loop_
_entity_poly.entity_id
_entity_poly.type
_entity_poly.pdbx_seq_one_letter_code
_entity_poly.pdbx_strand_id
1 'polypeptide(L)'
;MSRPLLGLILLNEEYFGQLRQSLVSSQPVDKQATMSQWFDSLMDGIERNLLTKNRDRFTQNLSVFRRDINDSLKGPTSLEMMT
;
A
#
# COMPACT_ATOMS: atom_id res chain seq x y z
N MET A 1 -8.41 -13.04 -3.01
CA MET A 1 -9.03 -11.96 -3.81
C MET A 1 -8.03 -10.85 -4.23
N SER A 2 -6.71 -11.06 -4.19
CA SER A 2 -5.69 -10.06 -4.61
C SER A 2 -5.35 -10.11 -6.10
N ARG A 3 -5.42 -11.30 -6.71
CA ARG A 3 -5.00 -11.57 -8.09
C ARG A 3 -5.61 -10.67 -9.18
N PRO A 4 -6.91 -10.26 -9.14
CA PRO A 4 -7.43 -9.34 -10.15
C PRO A 4 -6.91 -7.91 -9.98
N LEU A 5 -6.50 -7.49 -8.77
CA LEU A 5 -6.09 -6.11 -8.50
C LEU A 5 -4.82 -5.71 -9.26
N LEU A 6 -3.81 -6.58 -9.31
CA LEU A 6 -2.61 -6.31 -10.11
C LEU A 6 -2.96 -6.08 -11.59
N GLY A 7 -3.88 -6.87 -12.13
CA GLY A 7 -4.37 -6.69 -13.50
C GLY A 7 -5.03 -5.32 -13.72
N LEU A 8 -5.86 -4.87 -12.78
CA LEU A 8 -6.51 -3.57 -12.85
C LEU A 8 -5.53 -2.40 -12.73
N ILE A 9 -4.53 -2.53 -11.85
CA ILE A 9 -3.47 -1.52 -11.68
C ILE A 9 -2.66 -1.40 -12.97
N LEU A 10 -2.18 -2.51 -13.54
CA LEU A 10 -1.39 -2.50 -14.77
C LEU A 10 -2.19 -2.04 -15.99
N LEU A 11 -3.51 -2.25 -16.01
CA LEU A 11 -4.38 -1.79 -17.09
C LEU A 11 -4.58 -0.27 -17.03
N ASN A 12 -4.60 0.34 -15.84
CA ASN A 12 -4.90 1.75 -15.63
C ASN A 12 -3.86 2.42 -14.72
N GLU A 13 -2.58 2.34 -15.09
CA GLU A 13 -1.46 2.83 -14.27
C GLU A 13 -1.53 4.33 -13.98
N GLU A 14 -1.96 5.13 -14.96
CA GLU A 14 -2.11 6.57 -14.78
C GLU A 14 -3.17 6.89 -13.72
N TYR A 15 -4.34 6.24 -13.81
CA TYR A 15 -5.41 6.39 -12.83
C TYR A 15 -4.96 5.92 -11.44
N PHE A 16 -4.24 4.79 -11.36
CA PHE A 16 -3.68 4.32 -10.10
C PHE A 16 -2.70 5.33 -9.49
N GLY A 17 -1.86 5.97 -10.31
CA GLY A 17 -0.95 7.04 -9.88
C GLY A 17 -1.71 8.24 -9.31
N GLN A 18 -2.76 8.70 -9.99
CA GLN A 18 -3.63 9.79 -9.51
C GLN A 18 -4.34 9.41 -8.20
N LEU A 19 -4.86 8.19 -8.10
CA LEU A 19 -5.51 7.68 -6.91
C LEU A 19 -4.55 7.61 -5.71
N ARG A 20 -3.33 7.10 -5.92
CA ARG A 20 -2.26 7.13 -4.92
C ARG A 20 -1.98 8.55 -4.44
N GLN A 21 -1.78 9.49 -5.36
CA GLN A 21 -1.48 10.89 -5.00
C GLN A 21 -2.62 11.51 -4.20
N SER A 22 -3.87 11.29 -4.61
CA SER A 22 -5.06 11.76 -3.90
C SER A 22 -5.13 11.20 -2.47
N LEU A 23 -4.95 9.89 -2.31
CA LEU A 23 -4.97 9.22 -1.01
C LEU A 23 -3.83 9.69 -0.08
N VAL A 24 -2.62 9.86 -0.61
CA VAL A 24 -1.48 10.39 0.13
C VAL A 24 -1.75 11.83 0.58
N SER A 25 -2.20 12.70 -0.33
CA SER A 25 -2.48 14.11 -0.01
C SER A 25 -3.61 14.31 1.00
N SER A 26 -4.49 13.32 1.12
CA SER A 26 -5.58 13.31 2.10
C SER A 26 -5.12 12.93 3.52
N GLN A 27 -3.88 12.46 3.70
CA GLN A 27 -3.33 12.15 5.01
C GLN A 27 -2.72 13.40 5.69
N PRO A 28 -2.66 13.42 7.03
CA PRO A 28 -1.85 14.40 7.77
C PRO A 28 -0.41 14.43 7.26
N VAL A 29 0.21 15.62 7.24
CA VAL A 29 1.55 15.86 6.64
C VAL A 29 2.61 14.89 7.17
N ASP A 30 2.58 14.59 8.47
CA ASP A 30 3.48 13.65 9.15
C ASP A 30 3.33 12.19 8.66
N LYS A 31 2.16 11.83 8.09
CA LYS A 31 1.87 10.48 7.59
C LYS A 31 2.00 10.34 6.07
N GLN A 32 2.09 11.45 5.32
CA GLN A 32 2.14 11.41 3.86
C GLN A 32 3.36 10.65 3.32
N ALA A 33 4.53 10.86 3.94
CA ALA A 33 5.76 10.18 3.57
C ALA A 33 5.64 8.66 3.79
N THR A 34 5.12 8.25 4.95
CA THR A 34 4.90 6.84 5.30
C THR A 34 3.90 6.16 4.36
N MET A 35 2.77 6.82 4.08
CA MET A 35 1.77 6.30 3.14
C MET A 35 2.35 6.15 1.72
N SER A 36 3.16 7.11 1.26
CA SER A 36 3.84 7.02 -0.03
C SER A 36 4.77 5.82 -0.10
N GLN A 37 5.56 5.59 0.95
CA GLN A 37 6.47 4.45 1.06
C GLN A 37 5.73 3.11 1.02
N TRP A 38 4.56 3.00 1.63
CA TRP A 38 3.73 1.79 1.56
C TRP A 38 3.27 1.52 0.13
N PHE A 39 2.86 2.55 -0.62
CA PHE A 39 2.51 2.39 -2.04
C PHE A 39 3.71 2.01 -2.92
N ASP A 40 4.90 2.54 -2.64
CA ASP A 40 6.13 2.13 -3.33
C ASP A 40 6.44 0.64 -3.04
N SER A 41 6.34 0.24 -1.77
CA SER A 41 6.55 -1.15 -1.34
C SER A 41 5.50 -2.12 -1.89
N LEU A 42 4.27 -1.66 -2.16
CA LEU A 42 3.22 -2.46 -2.76
C LEU A 42 3.62 -2.96 -4.16
N MET A 43 4.31 -2.12 -4.94
CA MET A 43 4.73 -2.42 -6.32
C MET A 43 6.19 -2.87 -6.43
N ASP A 44 6.93 -2.93 -5.32
CA ASP A 44 8.34 -3.30 -5.31
C ASP A 44 8.59 -4.72 -5.87
N GLY A 45 9.56 -4.82 -6.77
CA GLY A 45 9.92 -6.07 -7.45
C GLY A 45 8.86 -6.63 -8.41
N ILE A 46 7.88 -5.82 -8.85
CA ILE A 46 6.83 -6.23 -9.78
C ILE A 46 7.08 -5.60 -11.16
N GLU A 47 7.31 -6.45 -12.15
CA GLU A 47 7.40 -6.01 -13.54
C GLU A 47 6.00 -5.81 -14.16
N ARG A 48 5.92 -5.05 -15.25
CA ARG A 48 4.67 -4.74 -15.98
C ARG A 48 4.13 -5.92 -16.79
N ASN A 49 3.86 -7.04 -16.12
CA ASN A 49 3.25 -8.23 -16.70
C ASN A 49 2.54 -9.07 -15.63
N LEU A 50 1.69 -10.00 -16.08
CA LEU A 50 0.86 -10.85 -15.21
C LEU A 50 1.42 -12.26 -15.02
N LEU A 51 2.74 -12.43 -15.10
CA LEU A 51 3.36 -13.72 -14.80
C LEU A 51 3.06 -14.13 -13.36
N THR A 52 2.98 -15.44 -13.11
CA THR A 52 2.67 -16.01 -11.79
C THR A 52 3.58 -15.44 -10.70
N LYS A 53 4.89 -15.31 -10.97
CA LYS A 53 5.86 -14.69 -10.06
C LYS A 53 5.45 -13.28 -9.58
N ASN A 54 4.92 -12.44 -10.47
CA ASN A 54 4.54 -11.06 -10.17
C ASN A 54 3.23 -11.01 -9.39
N ARG A 55 2.28 -11.89 -9.73
CA ARG A 55 1.01 -12.02 -8.99
C ARG A 55 1.25 -12.50 -7.55
N ASP A 56 2.17 -13.43 -7.37
CA ASP A 56 2.52 -13.96 -6.05
C ASP A 56 3.29 -12.91 -5.24
N ARG A 57 4.25 -12.20 -5.85
CA ARG A 57 4.94 -11.05 -5.23
C ARG A 57 3.96 -9.96 -4.81
N PHE A 58 3.04 -9.56 -5.69
CA PHE A 58 2.00 -8.59 -5.37
C PHE A 58 1.16 -9.00 -4.16
N THR A 59 0.79 -10.28 -4.08
CA THR A 59 -0.01 -10.80 -2.95
C THR A 59 0.78 -10.73 -1.63
N GLN A 60 2.09 -10.99 -1.66
CA GLN A 60 2.96 -10.83 -0.49
C GLN A 60 3.06 -9.34 -0.08
N ASN A 61 3.37 -8.46 -1.03
CA ASN A 61 3.48 -7.02 -0.77
C ASN A 61 2.15 -6.44 -0.23
N LEU A 62 1.01 -6.87 -0.78
CA LEU A 62 -0.31 -6.45 -0.32
C LEU A 62 -0.61 -6.89 1.12
N SER A 63 -0.10 -8.06 1.52
CA SER A 63 -0.24 -8.53 2.91
C SER A 63 0.51 -7.63 3.89
N VAL A 64 1.71 -7.19 3.50
CA VAL A 64 2.52 -6.22 4.26
C VAL A 64 1.83 -4.86 4.30
N PHE A 65 1.41 -4.34 3.15
CA PHE A 65 0.66 -3.08 3.03
C PHE A 65 -0.57 -3.05 3.96
N ARG A 66 -1.38 -4.12 3.99
CA ARG A 66 -2.55 -4.22 4.87
C ARG A 66 -2.18 -4.21 6.35
N ARG A 67 -1.08 -4.88 6.72
CA ARG A 67 -0.60 -4.90 8.10
C ARG A 67 -0.18 -3.50 8.53
N ASP A 68 0.67 -2.84 7.73
CA ASP A 68 1.25 -1.55 8.10
C ASP A 68 0.18 -0.45 8.21
N ILE A 69 -0.84 -0.46 7.32
CA ILE A 69 -2.02 0.41 7.47
C ILE A 69 -2.76 0.12 8.77
N ASN A 70 -3.07 -1.14 9.06
CA ASN A 70 -3.81 -1.50 10.28
C ASN A 70 -3.05 -1.11 11.55
N ASP A 71 -1.73 -1.27 11.56
CA ASP A 71 -0.90 -0.89 12.69
C ASP A 71 -0.82 0.62 12.85
N SER A 72 -0.86 1.40 11.76
CA SER A 72 -0.96 2.87 11.84
C SER A 72 -2.32 3.40 12.33
N LEU A 73 -3.39 2.61 12.14
CA LEU A 73 -4.74 2.92 12.61
C LEU A 73 -4.93 2.58 14.09
N LYS A 74 -4.19 1.59 14.59
CA LYS A 74 -4.07 1.36 16.03
C LYS A 74 -3.25 2.53 16.60
N GLY A 75 -3.95 3.55 17.09
CA GLY A 75 -3.32 4.64 17.84
C GLY A 75 -2.49 4.12 19.02
N PRO A 76 -1.65 4.97 19.64
CA PRO A 76 -0.83 4.57 20.79
C PRO A 76 -1.74 3.88 21.80
N THR A 77 -1.43 2.63 22.09
CA THR A 77 -2.21 1.84 23.03
C THR A 77 -2.18 2.62 24.35
N SER A 78 -3.33 2.95 24.94
CA SER A 78 -3.47 3.82 26.12
C SER A 78 -2.72 3.34 27.38
N LEU A 79 -1.88 2.31 27.29
CA LEU A 79 -1.04 1.79 28.36
C LEU A 79 0.17 2.68 28.69
N GLU A 80 0.57 3.62 27.81
CA GLU A 80 1.77 4.46 28.02
C GLU A 80 1.48 5.80 28.74
N MET A 81 0.22 6.09 29.10
CA MET A 81 -0.16 7.31 29.84
C MET A 81 -0.34 7.09 31.36
N MET A 82 0.19 5.99 31.92
CA MET A 82 0.07 5.65 33.35
C MET A 82 1.42 5.43 34.07
N THR A 83 2.51 5.99 33.56
CA THR A 83 3.82 6.04 34.22
C THR A 83 4.40 7.44 34.15
#